data_AF-A0A663MWM0-F1
#
_entry.id   AF-A0A663MWM0-F1
#
_cell.length_a   1.000
_cell.length_b   1.000
_cell.length_c   1.000
_cell.angle_alpha   90.00
_cell.angle_beta   90.00
_cell.angle_gamma   90.00
#
_symmetry.space_group_name_H-M   'P 1'
#
loop_
_entity.id
_entity.type
_entity.pdbx_description
1 polymer ?
#
loop_
_entity_poly.entity_id
_entity_poly.type
_entity_poly.pdbx_seq_one_letter_code
_entity_poly.pdbx_strand_id
1 'polypeptide(L)'
;MFAKLKKKIAEEAAIAPRPGGAARIPRSVSKESITSVGADSGDDFASDGSSSREDLSSQLFRRNEQIRKLEVKLSDYADQMRNLQKIKEKLENALEKHQDSSMRKLQEQNEAHQASRAKMAEGMALALEKKDQEWMEKLGQVEKEKKMLETQLQEIREQSLNLFQKRDEIDELEGFQQQEIAKVKHMLLKKEESLSKTEQELEACRRELTRAEELLQDASKESSGLRQDLGELQQRCLDLEAQRDELMTAETNAENKITALELRERELQTVIQQLSVDLQNMTSEFAERNKLTEQLQEKVSSLEKKLERNLSGDEHVQELLKEVIVSEREEPMRALNKHSQSPETRVAEQNGEVAAADVIQLQKDNRELEQQIAEKNKKIRPDSEVPEVREKANSEVPNASVTVTNNSDLNDSREINFEYLKHVVLKFMSCRESEAFHLIKAVSVLLNFSQEEENMLKETLEYKMSWFGSKPSPKGSIRPSISSPRTLWP
;
A
#
# COMPACT_ATOMS: atom_id res chain seq x y z
N MET A 1 52.13 -39.98 46.01
CA MET A 1 51.68 -40.23 47.41
C MET A 1 51.40 -41.70 47.74
N PHE A 2 51.14 -42.59 46.76
CA PHE A 2 50.90 -44.02 46.99
C PHE A 2 52.11 -44.86 47.43
N ALA A 3 53.35 -44.46 47.09
CA ALA A 3 54.55 -45.20 47.48
C ALA A 3 54.88 -45.11 48.98
N LYS A 4 54.51 -43.99 49.64
CA LYS A 4 54.72 -43.79 51.08
C LYS A 4 53.73 -44.61 51.93
N LEU A 5 52.56 -44.94 51.38
CA LEU A 5 51.55 -45.75 52.07
C LEU A 5 51.90 -47.25 52.04
N LYS A 6 52.43 -47.76 50.91
CA LYS A 6 52.90 -49.16 50.81
C LYS A 6 54.09 -49.46 51.72
N LYS A 7 55.01 -48.49 51.91
CA LYS A 7 56.14 -48.64 52.84
C LYS A 7 55.69 -48.71 54.32
N LYS A 8 54.65 -47.95 54.68
CA LYS A 8 54.15 -47.88 56.06
C LYS A 8 53.38 -49.15 56.48
N ILE A 9 52.68 -49.78 55.55
CA ILE A 9 51.97 -51.06 55.79
C ILE A 9 52.95 -52.24 55.91
N ALA A 10 54.08 -52.23 55.19
CA ALA A 10 55.12 -53.26 55.29
C ALA A 10 55.96 -53.16 56.58
N GLU A 11 56.09 -51.96 57.15
CA GLU A 11 56.85 -51.70 58.38
C GLU A 11 56.02 -52.01 59.65
N GLU A 12 54.69 -51.89 59.58
CA GLU A 12 53.78 -52.26 60.69
C GLU A 12 53.48 -53.77 60.77
N ALA A 13 53.56 -54.51 59.66
CA ALA A 13 53.35 -55.96 59.65
C ALA A 13 54.52 -56.77 60.26
N ALA A 14 55.67 -56.13 60.50
CA ALA A 14 56.87 -56.78 61.04
C ALA A 14 56.95 -56.78 62.58
N ILE A 15 56.00 -56.15 63.28
CA ILE A 15 56.04 -55.99 64.75
C ILE A 15 54.71 -56.50 65.35
N ALA A 16 54.54 -57.82 65.35
CA ALA A 16 53.52 -58.49 66.17
C ALA A 16 54.13 -59.76 66.79
N PRO A 17 54.20 -59.88 68.13
CA PRO A 17 54.71 -61.06 68.79
C PRO A 17 53.68 -62.20 68.76
N ARG A 18 54.16 -63.41 68.48
CA ARG A 18 53.41 -64.69 68.51
C ARG A 18 52.67 -64.89 69.85
N PRO A 19 51.40 -65.33 69.86
CA PRO A 19 50.75 -65.84 71.06
C PRO A 19 51.01 -67.36 71.15
N GLY A 20 51.88 -67.78 72.05
CA GLY A 20 52.19 -69.20 72.22
C GLY A 20 53.36 -69.45 73.16
N GLY A 21 53.36 -68.81 74.33
CA GLY A 21 54.33 -69.04 75.38
C GLY A 21 53.63 -69.60 76.62
N ALA A 22 53.63 -70.92 76.76
CA ALA A 22 53.25 -71.58 78.01
C ALA A 22 54.30 -71.26 79.08
N ALA A 23 54.05 -70.24 79.90
CA ALA A 23 54.86 -69.92 81.07
C ALA A 23 54.44 -70.83 82.24
N ARG A 24 55.14 -71.98 82.41
CA ARG A 24 55.19 -72.70 83.69
C ARG A 24 56.37 -72.18 84.49
N ILE A 25 56.08 -71.38 85.50
CA ILE A 25 57.02 -70.94 86.56
C ILE A 25 57.26 -72.10 87.54
N PRO A 26 58.46 -72.20 88.15
CA PRO A 26 59.03 -73.44 88.68
C PRO A 26 58.61 -73.69 90.14
N ARG A 27 58.58 -74.97 90.52
CA ARG A 27 58.50 -75.37 91.93
C ARG A 27 59.91 -75.68 92.43
N SER A 28 60.43 -74.80 93.28
CA SER A 28 61.50 -75.10 94.22
C SER A 28 61.02 -74.72 95.62
N VAL A 29 61.11 -75.65 96.56
CA VAL A 29 61.57 -75.43 97.94
C VAL A 29 61.84 -76.78 98.61
N SER A 30 63.10 -76.95 99.00
CA SER A 30 63.66 -77.98 99.89
C SER A 30 63.38 -77.67 101.36
N LYS A 31 63.40 -78.70 102.22
CA LYS A 31 63.98 -78.79 103.59
C LYS A 31 63.33 -79.97 104.34
N GLU A 32 64.04 -81.07 104.60
CA GLU A 32 64.97 -81.36 105.72
C GLU A 32 64.27 -81.78 107.05
N SER A 33 64.49 -83.05 107.40
CA SER A 33 64.97 -83.61 108.67
C SER A 33 64.36 -83.19 110.01
N ILE A 34 63.91 -84.20 110.78
CA ILE A 34 64.17 -84.29 112.24
C ILE A 34 64.15 -85.76 112.71
N THR A 35 65.22 -86.11 113.41
CA THR A 35 65.48 -87.29 114.25
C THR A 35 64.87 -87.09 115.65
N SER A 36 64.54 -88.16 116.39
CA SER A 36 64.42 -88.23 117.88
C SER A 36 63.78 -89.60 118.26
N VAL A 37 64.48 -90.64 118.73
CA VAL A 37 65.09 -90.88 120.07
C VAL A 37 64.06 -91.08 121.20
N GLY A 38 64.18 -92.24 121.90
CA GLY A 38 63.57 -92.62 123.19
C GLY A 38 62.79 -93.95 123.11
N ALA A 39 63.25 -95.15 123.51
CA ALA A 39 63.75 -95.63 124.83
C ALA A 39 62.71 -95.34 125.95
N ASP A 40 62.38 -96.17 126.93
CA ASP A 40 62.84 -97.45 127.48
C ASP A 40 61.96 -97.68 128.75
N SER A 41 61.84 -98.92 129.24
CA SER A 41 61.40 -99.36 130.58
C SER A 41 60.26 -100.38 130.59
N GLY A 42 60.65 -101.66 130.53
CA GLY A 42 59.89 -102.78 131.10
C GLY A 42 60.52 -103.17 132.43
N ASP A 43 59.82 -102.89 133.52
CA ASP A 43 60.20 -103.08 134.91
C ASP A 43 59.72 -104.47 135.39
N ASP A 44 60.64 -105.32 135.85
CA ASP A 44 60.38 -106.62 136.47
C ASP A 44 60.14 -106.42 137.98
N PHE A 45 58.89 -106.58 138.42
CA PHE A 45 58.55 -106.54 139.85
C PHE A 45 58.77 -107.90 140.53
N ALA A 46 59.64 -107.90 141.53
CA ALA A 46 59.77 -108.97 142.51
C ALA A 46 58.50 -109.08 143.37
N SER A 47 58.01 -110.32 143.54
CA SER A 47 56.85 -110.66 144.37
C SER A 47 57.27 -111.59 145.49
N ASP A 48 57.21 -111.09 146.72
CA ASP A 48 56.92 -111.85 147.94
C ASP A 48 56.62 -110.79 149.02
N GLY A 49 55.41 -110.66 149.57
CA GLY A 49 54.70 -111.71 150.31
C GLY A 49 55.15 -111.60 151.77
N SER A 50 54.72 -110.62 152.56
CA SER A 50 53.40 -110.62 153.22
C SER A 50 53.27 -109.34 154.06
N SER A 51 52.24 -108.50 153.87
CA SER A 51 51.88 -107.43 154.83
C SER A 51 50.38 -107.39 155.07
N SER A 52 50.02 -107.22 156.33
CA SER A 52 48.68 -107.33 156.90
C SER A 52 47.68 -106.28 156.39
N ARG A 53 46.40 -106.65 156.44
CA ARG A 53 45.18 -106.01 155.93
C ARG A 53 45.05 -104.48 156.08
N GLU A 54 45.61 -103.87 157.12
CA GLU A 54 45.57 -102.41 157.33
C GLU A 54 46.45 -101.61 156.34
N ASP A 55 47.59 -102.13 155.88
CA ASP A 55 48.49 -101.44 154.93
C ASP A 55 47.91 -101.38 153.51
N LEU A 56 47.24 -102.46 153.09
CA LEU A 56 46.52 -102.54 151.81
C LEU A 56 45.44 -101.46 151.71
N SER A 57 44.76 -101.15 152.81
CA SER A 57 43.69 -100.14 152.85
C SER A 57 44.24 -98.71 152.63
N SER A 58 45.39 -98.40 153.23
CA SER A 58 46.07 -97.10 153.03
C SER A 58 46.65 -96.97 151.62
N GLN A 59 47.17 -98.06 151.06
CA GLN A 59 47.67 -98.10 149.69
C GLN A 59 46.55 -97.96 148.66
N LEU A 60 45.39 -98.59 148.90
CA LEU A 60 44.16 -98.40 148.11
C LEU A 60 43.65 -96.96 148.20
N PHE A 61 43.66 -96.33 149.36
CA PHE A 61 43.24 -94.93 149.51
C PHE A 61 44.16 -93.98 148.71
N ARG A 62 45.48 -94.15 148.78
CA ARG A 62 46.44 -93.37 147.97
C ARG A 62 46.29 -93.60 146.47
N ARG A 63 46.07 -94.86 146.05
CA ARG A 63 45.79 -95.21 144.65
C ARG A 63 44.47 -94.60 144.18
N ASN A 64 43.40 -94.64 144.98
CA ASN A 64 42.12 -94.00 144.67
C ASN A 64 42.24 -92.47 144.58
N GLU A 65 43.02 -91.86 145.47
CA GLU A 65 43.28 -90.41 145.42
C GLU A 65 44.13 -90.03 144.19
N GLN A 66 45.10 -90.87 143.82
CA GLN A 66 45.86 -90.71 142.58
C GLN A 66 44.99 -90.90 141.34
N ILE A 67 44.07 -91.87 141.35
CA ILE A 67 43.08 -92.09 140.29
C ILE A 67 42.20 -90.84 140.15
N ARG A 68 41.65 -90.28 141.23
CA ARG A 68 40.88 -89.03 141.17
C ARG A 68 41.69 -87.87 140.58
N LYS A 69 42.96 -87.71 140.98
CA LYS A 69 43.84 -86.68 140.42
C LYS A 69 44.10 -86.88 138.93
N LEU A 70 44.24 -88.13 138.49
CA LEU A 70 44.38 -88.47 137.08
C LEU A 70 43.06 -88.28 136.31
N GLU A 71 41.91 -88.59 136.91
CA GLU A 71 40.58 -88.34 136.35
C GLU A 71 40.32 -86.85 136.16
N VAL A 72 40.66 -86.01 137.15
CA VAL A 72 40.57 -84.54 137.04
C VAL A 72 41.48 -84.03 135.92
N LYS A 73 42.74 -84.49 135.86
CA LYS A 73 43.66 -84.11 134.77
C LYS A 73 43.15 -84.58 133.40
N LEU A 74 42.59 -85.79 133.31
CA LEU A 74 42.02 -86.32 132.08
C LEU A 74 40.81 -85.46 131.63
N SER A 75 39.98 -85.03 132.58
CA SER A 75 38.87 -84.10 132.34
C SER A 75 39.38 -82.75 131.87
N ASP A 76 40.40 -82.18 132.51
CA ASP A 76 41.02 -80.90 132.12
C ASP A 76 41.63 -80.98 130.72
N TYR A 77 42.31 -82.09 130.39
CA TYR A 77 42.81 -82.34 129.03
C TYR A 77 41.69 -82.49 128.02
N ALA A 78 40.59 -83.18 128.36
CA ALA A 78 39.41 -83.28 127.49
C ALA A 78 38.77 -81.91 127.23
N ASP A 79 38.68 -81.06 128.26
CA ASP A 79 38.21 -79.68 128.12
C ASP A 79 39.16 -78.80 127.31
N GLN A 80 40.47 -78.93 127.50
CA GLN A 80 41.48 -78.27 126.67
C GLN A 80 41.34 -78.69 125.21
N MET A 81 41.18 -79.99 124.93
CA MET A 81 40.97 -80.50 123.57
C MET A 81 39.68 -79.98 122.94
N ARG A 82 38.55 -79.95 123.69
CA ARG A 82 37.29 -79.33 123.22
C ARG A 82 37.46 -77.84 122.92
N ASN A 83 38.20 -77.11 123.76
CA ASN A 83 38.46 -75.70 123.57
C ASN A 83 39.36 -75.44 122.35
N LEU A 84 40.44 -76.22 122.20
CA LEU A 84 41.31 -76.15 121.03
C LEU A 84 40.55 -76.49 119.74
N GLN A 85 39.67 -77.47 119.77
CA GLN A 85 38.82 -77.83 118.64
C GLN A 85 37.87 -76.69 118.25
N LYS A 86 37.20 -76.06 119.23
CA LYS A 86 36.35 -74.87 118.98
C LYS A 86 37.15 -73.69 118.42
N ILE A 87 38.39 -73.48 118.90
CA ILE A 87 39.27 -72.43 118.38
C ILE A 87 39.68 -72.74 116.94
N LYS A 88 40.07 -73.99 116.65
CA LYS A 88 40.41 -74.46 115.31
C LYS A 88 39.24 -74.24 114.35
N GLU A 89 38.02 -74.66 114.71
CA GLU A 89 36.83 -74.47 113.87
C GLU A 89 36.54 -72.98 113.62
N LYS A 90 36.70 -72.11 114.62
CA LYS A 90 36.55 -70.66 114.42
C LYS A 90 37.61 -70.09 113.46
N LEU A 91 38.85 -70.56 113.57
CA LEU A 91 39.94 -70.15 112.68
C LEU A 91 39.71 -70.67 111.25
N GLU A 92 39.25 -71.91 111.08
CA GLU A 92 38.88 -72.49 109.79
C GLU A 92 37.73 -71.70 109.14
N ASN A 93 36.66 -71.43 109.89
CA ASN A 93 35.55 -70.61 109.40
C ASN A 93 35.98 -69.17 109.05
N ALA A 94 36.89 -68.58 109.83
CA ALA A 94 37.42 -67.24 109.54
C ALA A 94 38.31 -67.24 108.29
N LEU A 95 39.13 -68.29 108.11
CA LEU A 95 39.96 -68.48 106.93
C LEU A 95 39.10 -68.70 105.68
N GLU A 96 38.08 -69.55 105.75
CA GLU A 96 37.14 -69.80 104.66
C GLU A 96 36.40 -68.52 104.27
N LYS A 97 35.82 -67.80 105.24
CA LYS A 97 35.20 -66.48 104.98
C LYS A 97 36.16 -65.47 104.38
N HIS A 98 37.41 -65.45 104.84
CA HIS A 98 38.44 -64.57 104.27
C HIS A 98 38.75 -64.97 102.82
N GLN A 99 38.93 -66.26 102.54
CA GLN A 99 39.17 -66.80 101.19
C GLN A 99 37.99 -66.52 100.25
N ASP A 100 36.76 -66.78 100.68
CA ASP A 100 35.54 -66.47 99.93
C ASP A 100 35.42 -64.97 99.65
N SER A 101 35.68 -64.13 100.66
CA SER A 101 35.65 -62.68 100.49
C SER A 101 36.73 -62.19 99.52
N SER A 102 37.91 -62.81 99.54
CA SER A 102 39.01 -62.49 98.63
C SER A 102 38.71 -62.95 97.21
N MET A 103 38.15 -64.15 97.03
CA MET A 103 37.75 -64.68 95.74
C MET A 103 36.62 -63.84 95.14
N ARG A 104 35.62 -63.49 95.94
CA ARG A 104 34.50 -62.62 95.53
C ARG A 104 34.99 -61.24 95.10
N LYS A 105 35.89 -60.59 95.86
CA LYS A 105 36.50 -59.31 95.47
C LYS A 105 37.26 -59.39 94.14
N LEU A 106 38.02 -60.47 93.93
CA LEU A 106 38.75 -60.67 92.67
C LEU A 106 37.79 -60.91 91.49
N GLN A 107 36.70 -61.65 91.72
CA GLN A 107 35.65 -61.84 90.73
C GLN A 107 34.94 -60.53 90.40
N GLU A 108 34.53 -59.74 91.40
CA GLU A 108 33.91 -58.43 91.23
C GLU A 108 34.82 -57.46 90.46
N GLN A 109 36.12 -57.42 90.77
CA GLN A 109 37.09 -56.62 90.01
C GLN A 109 37.19 -57.08 88.55
N ASN A 110 37.25 -58.39 88.30
CA ASN A 110 37.31 -58.93 86.94
C ASN A 110 36.03 -58.61 86.15
N GLU A 111 34.85 -58.78 86.75
CA GLU A 111 33.56 -58.41 86.16
C GLU A 111 33.47 -56.91 85.86
N ALA A 112 33.92 -56.05 86.79
CA ALA A 112 33.97 -54.60 86.59
C ALA A 112 34.92 -54.21 85.44
N HIS A 113 36.10 -54.83 85.35
CA HIS A 113 37.03 -54.61 84.24
C HIS A 113 36.46 -55.09 82.90
N GLN A 114 35.82 -56.26 82.86
CA GLN A 114 35.17 -56.78 81.68
C GLN A 114 34.00 -55.90 81.23
N ALA A 115 33.16 -55.44 82.16
CA ALA A 115 32.08 -54.51 81.91
C ALA A 115 32.60 -53.15 81.40
N SER A 116 33.68 -52.63 81.99
CA SER A 116 34.33 -51.39 81.51
C SER A 116 34.89 -51.56 80.10
N ARG A 117 35.50 -52.71 79.80
CA ARG A 117 36.02 -53.01 78.46
C ARG A 117 34.89 -53.16 77.43
N ALA A 118 33.79 -53.81 77.81
CA ALA A 118 32.61 -53.96 76.97
C ALA A 118 31.96 -52.60 76.67
N LYS A 119 31.77 -51.74 77.68
CA LYS A 119 31.24 -50.38 77.50
C LYS A 119 32.11 -49.53 76.56
N MET A 120 33.43 -49.65 76.66
CA MET A 120 34.34 -48.94 75.76
C MET A 120 34.23 -49.47 74.32
N ALA A 121 34.16 -50.80 74.14
CA ALA A 121 33.97 -51.41 72.82
C ALA A 121 32.63 -51.00 72.19
N GLU A 122 31.54 -51.02 72.95
CA GLU A 122 30.21 -50.57 72.52
C GLU A 122 30.21 -49.08 72.17
N GLY A 123 30.84 -48.23 72.98
CA GLY A 123 30.98 -46.81 72.69
C GLY A 123 31.76 -46.52 71.41
N MET A 124 32.83 -47.28 71.14
CA MET A 124 33.56 -47.20 69.87
C MET A 124 32.72 -47.69 68.69
N ALA A 125 31.98 -48.79 68.83
CA ALA A 125 31.10 -49.30 67.79
C ALA A 125 30.00 -48.29 67.43
N LEU A 126 29.34 -47.70 68.43
CA LEU A 126 28.33 -46.65 68.22
C LEU A 126 28.91 -45.39 67.58
N ALA A 127 30.16 -45.02 67.90
CA ALA A 127 30.83 -43.89 67.28
C ALA A 127 31.14 -44.14 65.79
N LEU A 128 31.55 -45.37 65.44
CA LEU A 128 31.76 -45.78 64.05
C LEU A 128 30.44 -45.83 63.28
N GLU A 129 29.39 -46.41 63.87
CA GLU A 129 28.07 -46.47 63.24
C GLU A 129 27.49 -45.09 62.95
N LYS A 130 27.62 -44.13 63.89
CA LYS A 130 27.23 -42.73 63.64
C LYS A 130 28.03 -42.10 62.50
N LYS A 131 29.33 -42.39 62.41
CA LYS A 131 30.18 -41.88 61.32
C LYS A 131 29.78 -42.48 59.98
N ASP A 132 29.51 -43.78 59.94
CA ASP A 132 29.03 -44.44 58.72
C ASP A 132 27.70 -43.85 58.27
N GLN A 133 26.77 -43.59 59.20
CA GLN A 133 25.50 -42.91 58.91
C GLN A 133 25.71 -41.48 58.35
N GLU A 134 26.58 -40.67 58.98
CA GLU A 134 26.94 -39.33 58.48
C GLU A 134 27.52 -39.38 57.05
N TRP A 135 28.36 -40.38 56.75
CA TRP A 135 28.93 -40.56 55.42
C TRP A 135 27.91 -41.03 54.39
N MET A 136 26.98 -41.91 54.78
CA MET A 136 25.87 -42.35 53.93
C MET A 136 24.95 -41.18 53.57
N GLU A 137 24.63 -40.30 54.52
CA GLU A 137 23.84 -39.09 54.27
C GLU A 137 24.56 -38.12 53.33
N LYS A 138 25.85 -37.87 53.55
CA LYS A 138 26.67 -37.05 52.65
C LYS A 138 26.75 -37.64 51.24
N LEU A 139 26.94 -38.95 51.13
CA LEU A 139 26.96 -39.63 49.84
C LEU A 139 25.62 -39.48 49.13
N GLY A 140 24.51 -39.67 49.84
CA GLY A 140 23.17 -39.46 49.29
C GLY A 140 22.90 -38.02 48.84
N GLN A 141 23.43 -37.02 49.56
CA GLN A 141 23.33 -35.62 49.15
C GLN A 141 24.14 -35.34 47.87
N VAL A 142 25.38 -35.83 47.81
CA VAL A 142 26.23 -35.69 46.61
C VAL A 142 25.62 -36.42 45.41
N GLU A 143 25.01 -37.60 45.60
CA GLU A 143 24.32 -38.30 44.53
C GLU A 143 23.10 -37.54 44.00
N LYS A 144 22.35 -36.86 44.88
CA LYS A 144 21.24 -35.98 44.46
C LYS A 144 21.75 -34.78 43.68
N GLU A 145 22.79 -34.11 44.15
CA GLU A 145 23.42 -32.97 43.47
C GLU A 145 23.97 -33.38 42.11
N LYS A 146 24.66 -34.53 42.03
CA LYS A 146 25.15 -35.09 40.78
C LYS A 146 24.01 -35.30 39.78
N LYS A 147 22.91 -35.94 40.20
CA LYS A 147 21.75 -36.17 39.32
C LYS A 147 21.13 -34.86 38.83
N MET A 148 21.00 -33.87 39.71
CA MET A 148 20.46 -32.55 39.36
C MET A 148 21.36 -31.84 38.33
N LEU A 149 22.68 -31.86 38.53
CA LEU A 149 23.63 -31.29 37.57
C LEU A 149 23.62 -32.06 36.24
N GLU A 150 23.50 -33.39 36.27
CA GLU A 150 23.37 -34.21 35.05
C GLU A 150 22.11 -33.84 34.26
N THR A 151 20.97 -33.64 34.93
CA THR A 151 19.72 -33.20 34.27
C THR A 151 19.86 -31.80 33.68
N GLN A 152 20.41 -30.84 34.42
CA GLN A 152 20.64 -29.48 33.90
C GLN A 152 21.56 -29.47 32.69
N LEU A 153 22.61 -30.29 32.72
CA LEU A 153 23.56 -30.39 31.63
C LEU A 153 22.91 -31.03 30.39
N GLN A 154 22.06 -32.03 30.59
CA GLN A 154 21.27 -32.62 29.50
C GLN A 154 20.29 -31.61 28.89
N GLU A 155 19.57 -30.85 29.72
CA GLU A 155 18.66 -29.79 29.27
C GLU A 155 19.39 -28.72 28.45
N ILE A 156 20.56 -28.25 28.92
CA ILE A 156 21.37 -27.26 28.18
C ILE A 156 21.84 -27.82 26.83
N ARG A 157 22.23 -29.09 26.76
CA ARG A 157 22.61 -29.74 25.49
C ARG A 157 21.43 -29.81 24.51
N GLU A 158 20.26 -30.19 25.01
CA GLU A 158 19.05 -30.29 24.19
C GLU A 158 18.59 -28.91 23.71
N GLN A 159 18.63 -27.89 24.58
CA GLN A 159 18.39 -26.50 24.19
C GLN A 159 19.36 -26.03 23.11
N SER A 160 20.65 -26.35 23.25
CA SER A 160 21.68 -25.99 22.26
C SER A 160 21.44 -26.67 20.91
N LEU A 161 21.03 -27.94 20.92
CA LEU A 161 20.67 -28.67 19.70
C LEU A 161 19.43 -28.09 19.03
N ASN A 162 18.38 -27.77 19.82
CA ASN A 162 17.17 -27.13 19.32
C ASN A 162 17.45 -25.74 18.74
N LEU A 163 18.34 -24.95 19.36
CA LEU A 163 18.75 -23.66 18.81
C LEU A 163 19.52 -23.80 17.50
N PHE A 164 20.37 -24.83 17.39
CA PHE A 164 21.10 -25.12 16.15
C PHE A 164 20.15 -25.52 15.02
N GLN A 165 19.20 -26.43 15.27
CA GLN A 165 18.19 -26.82 14.28
C GLN A 165 17.35 -25.62 13.82
N LYS A 166 16.90 -24.77 14.76
CA LYS A 166 16.19 -23.54 14.41
C LYS A 166 17.04 -22.57 13.59
N ARG A 167 18.36 -22.51 13.86
CA ARG A 167 19.29 -21.69 13.09
C ARG A 167 19.38 -22.20 11.65
N ASP A 168 19.53 -23.51 11.46
CA ASP A 168 19.57 -24.13 10.14
C ASP A 168 18.27 -23.91 9.37
N GLU A 169 17.11 -24.07 10.01
CA GLU A 169 15.80 -23.78 9.41
C GLU A 169 15.67 -22.30 8.99
N ILE A 170 16.18 -21.37 9.81
CA ILE A 170 16.20 -19.94 9.47
C ILE A 170 17.10 -19.70 8.25
N ASP A 171 18.30 -20.27 8.22
CA ASP A 171 19.24 -20.09 7.11
C ASP A 171 18.66 -20.66 5.80
N GLU A 172 17.93 -21.78 5.84
CA GLU A 172 17.19 -22.31 4.69
C GLU A 172 16.07 -21.35 4.22
N LEU A 173 15.28 -20.83 5.16
CA LEU A 173 14.21 -19.86 4.86
C LEU A 173 14.77 -18.56 4.30
N GLU A 174 15.87 -18.05 4.83
CA GLU A 174 16.58 -16.88 4.31
C GLU A 174 17.08 -17.14 2.89
N GLY A 175 17.57 -18.36 2.60
CA GLY A 175 17.93 -18.78 1.25
C GLY A 175 16.75 -18.73 0.27
N PHE A 176 15.59 -19.24 0.66
CA PHE A 176 14.36 -19.15 -0.15
C PHE A 176 13.91 -17.70 -0.36
N GLN A 177 13.93 -16.89 0.69
CA GLN A 177 13.56 -15.48 0.61
C GLN A 177 14.49 -14.71 -0.33
N GLN A 178 15.80 -14.94 -0.27
CA GLN A 178 16.77 -14.34 -1.19
C GLN A 178 16.50 -14.76 -2.65
N GLN A 179 16.14 -16.02 -2.88
CA GLN A 179 15.78 -16.51 -4.21
C GLN A 179 14.52 -15.82 -4.74
N GLU A 180 13.47 -15.66 -3.91
CA GLU A 180 12.24 -14.95 -4.28
C GLU A 180 12.51 -13.47 -4.57
N ILE A 181 13.29 -12.80 -3.72
CA ILE A 181 13.70 -11.40 -3.94
C ILE A 181 14.48 -11.27 -5.26
N ALA A 182 15.40 -12.20 -5.56
CA ALA A 182 16.15 -12.18 -6.82
C ALA A 182 15.23 -12.35 -8.04
N LYS A 183 14.24 -13.26 -7.97
CA LYS A 183 13.23 -13.45 -9.03
C LYS A 183 12.39 -12.19 -9.22
N VAL A 184 11.89 -11.59 -8.13
CA VAL A 184 11.10 -10.35 -8.19
C VAL A 184 11.93 -9.20 -8.76
N LYS A 185 13.18 -9.05 -8.33
CA LYS A 185 14.11 -8.03 -8.85
C LYS A 185 14.33 -8.18 -10.36
N HIS A 186 14.55 -9.41 -10.84
CA HIS A 186 14.70 -9.68 -12.27
C HIS A 186 13.41 -9.35 -13.05
N MET A 187 12.25 -9.76 -12.54
CA MET A 187 10.96 -9.45 -13.17
C MET A 187 10.69 -7.94 -13.22
N LEU A 188 11.02 -7.21 -12.15
CA LEU A 188 10.84 -5.76 -12.06
C LEU A 188 11.76 -5.05 -13.05
N LEU A 189 13.06 -5.40 -13.09
CA LEU A 189 14.00 -4.85 -14.07
C LEU A 189 13.53 -5.08 -15.50
N LYS A 190 13.07 -6.30 -15.83
CA LYS A 190 12.54 -6.61 -17.17
C LYS A 190 11.29 -5.78 -17.51
N LYS A 191 10.44 -5.51 -16.52
CA LYS A 191 9.26 -4.66 -16.68
C LYS A 191 9.63 -3.20 -16.87
N GLU A 192 10.59 -2.70 -16.09
CA GLU A 192 11.14 -1.35 -16.21
C GLU A 192 11.78 -1.11 -17.59
N GLU A 193 12.56 -2.07 -18.08
CA GLU A 193 13.11 -2.03 -19.45
C GLU A 193 12.01 -2.01 -20.52
N SER A 194 10.96 -2.81 -20.36
CA SER A 194 9.83 -2.81 -21.32
C SER A 194 9.04 -1.49 -21.27
N LEU A 195 8.85 -0.93 -20.07
CA LEU A 195 8.17 0.34 -19.88
C LEU A 195 8.96 1.48 -20.53
N SER A 196 10.27 1.55 -20.27
CA SER A 196 11.15 2.55 -20.88
C SER A 196 11.12 2.50 -22.42
N LYS A 197 11.08 1.30 -23.01
CA LYS A 197 10.90 1.16 -24.46
C LYS A 197 9.57 1.72 -24.94
N THR A 198 8.46 1.36 -24.27
CA THR A 198 7.13 1.88 -24.65
C THR A 198 7.02 3.39 -24.45
N GLU A 199 7.66 3.95 -23.43
CA GLU A 199 7.73 5.40 -23.19
C GLU A 199 8.51 6.11 -24.31
N GLN A 200 9.65 5.54 -24.74
CA GLN A 200 10.42 6.08 -25.85
C GLN A 200 9.64 6.04 -27.18
N GLU A 201 8.91 4.96 -27.44
CA GLU A 201 8.03 4.82 -28.61
C GLU A 201 6.88 5.83 -28.57
N LEU A 202 6.24 6.01 -27.41
CA LEU A 202 5.19 6.99 -27.22
C LEU A 202 5.70 8.42 -27.45
N GLU A 203 6.88 8.76 -26.92
CA GLU A 203 7.50 10.07 -27.11
C GLU A 203 7.91 10.30 -28.57
N ALA A 204 8.33 9.24 -29.29
CA ALA A 204 8.59 9.31 -30.72
C ALA A 204 7.30 9.60 -31.50
N CYS A 205 6.23 8.87 -31.22
CA CYS A 205 4.92 9.07 -31.86
C CYS A 205 4.37 10.47 -31.55
N ARG A 206 4.55 10.97 -30.32
CA ARG A 206 4.17 12.33 -29.92
C ARG A 206 4.91 13.38 -30.76
N ARG A 207 6.22 13.22 -30.95
CA ARG A 207 7.03 14.11 -31.81
C ARG A 207 6.62 14.05 -33.28
N GLU A 208 6.18 12.90 -33.76
CA GLU A 208 5.63 12.78 -35.12
C GLU A 208 4.27 13.45 -35.26
N LEU A 209 3.40 13.30 -34.26
CA LEU A 209 2.11 13.96 -34.21
C LEU A 209 2.26 15.49 -34.22
N THR A 210 3.14 16.05 -33.38
CA THR A 210 3.37 17.50 -33.36
C THR A 210 3.88 18.02 -34.70
N ARG A 211 4.77 17.28 -35.38
CA ARG A 211 5.22 17.64 -36.74
C ARG A 211 4.09 17.59 -37.75
N ALA A 212 3.22 16.57 -37.68
CA ALA A 212 2.07 16.47 -38.57
C ALA A 212 1.07 17.62 -38.34
N GLU A 213 0.84 18.02 -37.09
CA GLU A 213 0.03 19.18 -36.74
C GLU A 213 0.62 20.50 -37.27
N GLU A 214 1.93 20.71 -37.15
CA GLU A 214 2.64 21.87 -37.73
C GLU A 214 2.47 21.91 -39.26
N LEU A 215 2.73 20.81 -39.95
CA LEU A 215 2.56 20.71 -41.40
C LEU A 215 1.11 20.96 -41.84
N LEU A 216 0.14 20.45 -41.09
CA LEU A 216 -1.28 20.67 -41.36
C LEU A 216 -1.67 22.13 -41.12
N GLN A 217 -1.13 22.76 -40.09
CA GLN A 217 -1.31 24.18 -39.83
C GLN A 217 -0.76 25.04 -40.98
N ASP A 218 0.43 24.71 -41.49
CA ASP A 218 1.04 25.43 -42.61
C ASP A 218 0.26 25.22 -43.92
N ALA A 219 -0.13 23.98 -44.23
CA ALA A 219 -1.01 23.69 -45.37
C ALA A 219 -2.37 24.41 -45.26
N SER A 220 -2.91 24.54 -44.05
CA SER A 220 -4.14 25.30 -43.78
C SER A 220 -3.95 26.80 -44.05
N LYS A 221 -2.81 27.38 -43.62
CA LYS A 221 -2.47 28.79 -43.91
C LYS A 221 -2.35 29.01 -45.41
N GLU A 222 -1.62 28.16 -46.13
CA GLU A 222 -1.49 28.21 -47.59
C GLU A 222 -2.86 28.10 -48.27
N SER A 223 -3.68 27.13 -47.85
CA SER A 223 -5.03 26.95 -48.38
C SER A 223 -5.93 28.17 -48.13
N SER A 224 -5.76 28.85 -46.99
CA SER A 224 -6.48 30.10 -46.70
C SER A 224 -6.01 31.26 -47.58
N GLY A 225 -4.70 31.38 -47.84
CA GLY A 225 -4.14 32.37 -48.76
C GLY A 225 -4.62 32.16 -50.19
N LEU A 226 -4.56 30.93 -50.70
CA LEU A 226 -5.09 30.58 -52.03
C LEU A 226 -6.60 30.85 -52.15
N ARG A 227 -7.39 30.61 -51.08
CA ARG A 227 -8.81 30.97 -51.06
C ARG A 227 -9.03 32.48 -51.18
N GLN A 228 -8.21 33.27 -50.51
CA GLN A 228 -8.27 34.72 -50.61
C GLN A 228 -7.92 35.19 -52.03
N ASP A 229 -6.82 34.71 -52.60
CA ASP A 229 -6.38 35.04 -53.96
C ASP A 229 -7.45 34.67 -55.00
N LEU A 230 -8.07 33.49 -54.86
CA LEU A 230 -9.17 33.05 -55.70
C LEU A 230 -10.38 33.99 -55.58
N GLY A 231 -10.72 34.43 -54.37
CA GLY A 231 -11.78 35.42 -54.14
C GLY A 231 -11.46 36.78 -54.77
N GLU A 232 -10.23 37.25 -54.68
CA GLU A 232 -9.78 38.49 -55.34
C GLU A 232 -9.84 38.37 -56.87
N LEU A 233 -9.43 37.23 -57.43
CA LEU A 233 -9.53 36.98 -58.87
C LEU A 233 -10.99 36.94 -59.32
N GLN A 234 -11.86 36.26 -58.57
CA GLN A 234 -13.30 36.20 -58.86
C GLN A 234 -13.91 37.60 -58.86
N GLN A 235 -13.57 38.45 -57.88
CA GLN A 235 -14.04 39.84 -57.85
C GLN A 235 -13.55 40.64 -59.06
N ARG A 236 -12.27 40.51 -59.43
CA ARG A 236 -11.72 41.16 -60.64
C ARG A 236 -12.43 40.69 -61.91
N CYS A 237 -12.76 39.41 -62.01
CA CYS A 237 -13.53 38.88 -63.14
C CYS A 237 -14.93 39.52 -63.20
N LEU A 238 -15.63 39.65 -62.07
CA LEU A 238 -16.93 40.33 -62.01
C LEU A 238 -16.82 41.80 -62.40
N ASP A 239 -15.79 42.51 -61.92
CA ASP A 239 -15.57 43.91 -62.26
C ASP A 239 -15.27 44.09 -63.77
N LEU A 240 -14.48 43.18 -64.36
CA LEU A 240 -14.20 43.16 -65.80
C LEU A 240 -15.44 42.80 -66.63
N GLU A 241 -16.26 41.87 -66.17
CA GLU A 241 -17.55 41.54 -66.80
C GLU A 241 -18.49 42.74 -66.78
N ALA A 242 -18.58 43.45 -65.66
CA ALA A 242 -19.36 44.68 -65.55
C ALA A 242 -18.85 45.78 -66.50
N GLN A 243 -17.53 46.00 -66.58
CA GLN A 243 -16.93 46.94 -67.54
C GLN A 243 -17.20 46.55 -68.99
N ARG A 244 -17.11 45.25 -69.31
CA ARG A 244 -17.46 44.75 -70.64
C ARG A 244 -18.92 45.07 -70.95
N ASP A 245 -19.84 44.80 -70.04
CA ASP A 245 -21.26 45.06 -70.25
C ASP A 245 -21.56 46.55 -70.42
N GLU A 246 -20.93 47.43 -69.63
CA GLU A 246 -20.99 48.89 -69.81
C GLU A 246 -20.49 49.29 -71.20
N LEU A 247 -19.34 48.78 -71.64
CA LEU A 247 -18.81 49.04 -72.98
C LEU A 247 -19.75 48.54 -74.08
N MET A 248 -20.34 47.34 -73.94
CA MET A 248 -21.34 46.81 -74.88
C MET A 248 -22.57 47.72 -74.96
N THR A 249 -23.04 48.27 -73.83
CA THR A 249 -24.15 49.24 -73.85
C THR A 249 -23.76 50.57 -74.51
N ALA A 250 -22.51 51.02 -74.33
CA ALA A 250 -22.01 52.22 -74.99
C ALA A 250 -21.85 52.01 -76.50
N GLU A 251 -21.34 50.85 -76.92
CA GLU A 251 -21.20 50.45 -78.32
C GLU A 251 -22.56 50.39 -79.01
N THR A 252 -23.53 49.67 -78.45
CA THR A 252 -24.90 49.62 -79.00
C THR A 252 -25.56 51.00 -79.06
N ASN A 253 -25.36 51.86 -78.06
CA ASN A 253 -25.84 53.25 -78.11
C ASN A 253 -25.15 54.09 -79.21
N ALA A 254 -23.84 53.89 -79.40
CA ALA A 254 -23.10 54.54 -80.48
C ALA A 254 -23.56 54.06 -81.85
N GLU A 255 -23.76 52.75 -82.04
CA GLU A 255 -24.34 52.15 -83.24
C GLU A 255 -25.76 52.69 -83.52
N ASN A 256 -26.63 52.75 -82.52
CA ASN A 256 -27.96 53.37 -82.64
C ASN A 256 -27.88 54.85 -83.06
N LYS A 257 -26.88 55.58 -82.57
CA LYS A 257 -26.67 56.98 -82.95
C LYS A 257 -26.13 57.11 -84.36
N ILE A 258 -25.21 56.23 -84.77
CA ILE A 258 -24.68 56.17 -86.14
C ILE A 258 -25.84 55.88 -87.11
N THR A 259 -26.64 54.84 -86.87
CA THR A 259 -27.79 54.50 -87.72
C THR A 259 -28.82 55.64 -87.81
N ALA A 260 -29.08 56.36 -86.72
CA ALA A 260 -29.93 57.56 -86.72
C ALA A 260 -29.32 58.72 -87.54
N LEU A 261 -28.00 58.93 -87.44
CA LEU A 261 -27.28 59.93 -88.25
C LEU A 261 -27.28 59.55 -89.73
N GLU A 262 -27.04 58.28 -90.06
CA GLU A 262 -27.12 57.77 -91.44
C GLU A 262 -28.53 57.94 -92.04
N LEU A 263 -29.59 57.73 -91.25
CA LEU A 263 -30.96 58.00 -91.69
C LEU A 263 -31.15 59.48 -92.00
N ARG A 264 -30.71 60.36 -91.12
CA ARG A 264 -30.79 61.81 -91.32
C ARG A 264 -29.93 62.27 -92.49
N GLU A 265 -28.77 61.66 -92.71
CA GLU A 265 -27.94 61.90 -93.89
C GLU A 265 -28.71 61.54 -95.17
N ARG A 266 -29.35 60.36 -95.21
CA ARG A 266 -30.23 59.97 -96.33
C ARG A 266 -31.39 60.93 -96.54
N GLU A 267 -32.07 61.37 -95.48
CA GLU A 267 -33.14 62.38 -95.54
C GLU A 267 -32.63 63.73 -96.08
N LEU A 268 -31.48 64.20 -95.61
CA LEU A 268 -30.87 65.42 -96.14
C LEU A 268 -30.49 65.25 -97.61
N GLN A 269 -30.01 64.07 -97.99
CA GLN A 269 -29.66 63.76 -99.37
C GLN A 269 -30.90 63.71 -100.29
N THR A 270 -32.04 63.20 -99.82
CA THR A 270 -33.31 63.28 -100.58
C THR A 270 -33.81 64.71 -100.68
N VAL A 271 -33.70 65.53 -99.62
CA VAL A 271 -34.03 66.96 -99.67
C VAL A 271 -33.12 67.72 -100.65
N ILE A 272 -31.81 67.44 -100.65
CA ILE A 272 -30.87 68.03 -101.63
C ILE A 272 -31.24 67.61 -103.06
N GLN A 273 -31.56 66.34 -103.28
CA GLN A 273 -32.02 65.87 -104.59
C GLN A 273 -33.32 66.57 -105.02
N GLN A 274 -34.30 66.70 -104.11
CA GLN A 274 -35.55 67.40 -104.37
C GLN A 274 -35.31 68.87 -104.70
N LEU A 275 -34.51 69.58 -103.90
CA LEU A 275 -34.13 70.98 -104.17
C LEU A 275 -33.37 71.12 -105.49
N SER A 276 -32.55 70.14 -105.86
CA SER A 276 -31.84 70.13 -107.15
C SER A 276 -32.82 69.99 -108.31
N VAL A 277 -33.82 69.11 -108.19
CA VAL A 277 -34.91 68.97 -109.17
C VAL A 277 -35.74 70.27 -109.26
N ASP A 278 -36.11 70.84 -108.12
CA ASP A 278 -36.88 72.09 -108.07
C ASP A 278 -36.09 73.25 -108.70
N LEU A 279 -34.78 73.37 -108.44
CA LEU A 279 -33.90 74.34 -109.10
C LEU A 279 -33.83 74.13 -110.61
N GLN A 280 -33.77 72.89 -111.08
CA GLN A 280 -33.76 72.56 -112.50
C GLN A 280 -35.09 72.91 -113.18
N ASN A 281 -36.21 72.65 -112.50
CA ASN A 281 -37.54 73.06 -112.95
C ASN A 281 -37.65 74.59 -113.01
N MET A 282 -37.24 75.30 -111.95
CA MET A 282 -37.26 76.77 -111.91
C MET A 282 -36.36 77.40 -112.97
N THR A 283 -35.19 76.82 -113.25
CA THR A 283 -34.32 77.29 -114.34
C THR A 283 -34.93 77.02 -115.71
N SER A 284 -35.64 75.90 -115.90
CA SER A 284 -36.39 75.64 -117.13
C SER A 284 -37.55 76.63 -117.31
N GLU A 285 -38.32 76.91 -116.27
CA GLU A 285 -39.37 77.93 -116.29
C GLU A 285 -38.81 79.33 -116.53
N PHE A 286 -37.66 79.64 -115.92
CA PHE A 286 -36.95 80.90 -116.16
C PHE A 286 -36.47 80.99 -117.61
N ALA A 287 -35.96 79.89 -118.18
CA ALA A 287 -35.60 79.83 -119.59
C ALA A 287 -36.82 80.01 -120.51
N GLU A 288 -37.97 79.41 -120.19
CA GLU A 288 -39.22 79.63 -120.92
C GLU A 288 -39.72 81.07 -120.83
N ARG A 289 -39.69 81.67 -119.62
CA ARG A 289 -40.03 83.09 -119.42
C ARG A 289 -39.03 84.02 -120.12
N ASN A 290 -37.75 83.69 -120.12
CA ASN A 290 -36.73 84.43 -120.89
C ASN A 290 -37.00 84.33 -122.38
N LYS A 291 -37.37 83.16 -122.89
CA LYS A 291 -37.74 82.97 -124.31
C LYS A 291 -38.98 83.77 -124.67
N LEU A 292 -39.96 83.85 -123.78
CA LEU A 292 -41.13 84.72 -123.93
C LEU A 292 -40.73 86.21 -123.91
N THR A 293 -39.77 86.57 -123.06
CA THR A 293 -39.22 87.92 -122.97
C THR A 293 -38.47 88.30 -124.25
N GLU A 294 -37.65 87.40 -124.79
CA GLU A 294 -36.99 87.56 -126.09
C GLU A 294 -38.00 87.71 -127.23
N GLN A 295 -39.07 86.90 -127.26
CA GLN A 295 -40.15 87.04 -128.25
C GLN A 295 -40.87 88.40 -128.15
N LEU A 296 -41.09 88.90 -126.94
CA LEU A 296 -41.64 90.23 -126.72
C LEU A 296 -40.64 91.31 -127.17
N GLN A 297 -39.35 91.09 -126.96
CA GLN A 297 -38.29 92.02 -127.35
C GLN A 297 -38.09 92.07 -128.87
N GLU A 298 -38.16 90.94 -129.58
CA GLU A 298 -38.20 90.89 -131.04
C GLU A 298 -39.44 91.60 -131.60
N LYS A 299 -40.61 91.45 -130.95
CA LYS A 299 -41.80 92.22 -131.33
C LYS A 299 -41.59 93.72 -131.17
N VAL A 300 -41.00 94.17 -130.07
CA VAL A 300 -40.63 95.58 -129.85
C VAL A 300 -39.67 96.06 -130.95
N SER A 301 -38.59 95.33 -131.22
CA SER A 301 -37.63 95.68 -132.28
C SER A 301 -38.21 95.67 -133.70
N SER A 302 -39.20 94.80 -133.96
CA SER A 302 -39.91 94.77 -135.25
C SER A 302 -40.82 95.99 -135.47
N LEU A 303 -41.41 96.51 -134.38
CA LEU A 303 -42.25 97.70 -134.40
C LEU A 303 -41.40 98.98 -134.53
N GLU A 304 -40.24 99.04 -133.88
CA GLU A 304 -39.28 100.15 -134.00
C GLU A 304 -38.74 100.29 -135.44
N LYS A 305 -38.35 99.18 -136.10
CA LYS A 305 -37.86 99.19 -137.49
C LYS A 305 -38.89 99.64 -138.54
N LYS A 306 -40.19 99.53 -138.25
CA LYS A 306 -41.27 100.01 -139.12
C LYS A 306 -41.51 101.52 -139.00
N LEU A 307 -41.08 102.14 -137.90
CA LEU A 307 -41.28 103.58 -137.66
C LEU A 307 -40.16 104.43 -138.29
N GLU A 308 -38.98 103.86 -138.53
CA GLU A 308 -37.76 104.61 -138.90
C GLU A 308 -37.52 104.81 -140.42
N ARG A 309 -38.21 104.07 -141.31
CA ARG A 309 -37.98 104.15 -142.78
C ARG A 309 -38.96 105.04 -143.58
N ASN A 310 -39.90 105.71 -142.92
CA ASN A 310 -41.00 106.45 -143.57
C ASN A 310 -40.80 107.99 -143.69
N LEU A 311 -39.58 108.53 -143.72
CA LEU A 311 -39.36 109.98 -143.89
C LEU A 311 -38.09 110.29 -144.71
N SER A 312 -38.21 110.55 -146.03
CA SER A 312 -37.35 111.48 -146.82
C SER A 312 -37.53 111.36 -148.36
N GLY A 313 -38.58 112.04 -148.91
CA GLY A 313 -38.64 112.69 -150.24
C GLY A 313 -38.89 111.86 -151.53
N ASP A 314 -39.68 112.30 -152.51
CA ASP A 314 -40.72 113.32 -152.61
C ASP A 314 -41.51 113.11 -153.93
N GLU A 315 -42.82 113.39 -153.86
CA GLU A 315 -43.79 113.80 -154.90
C GLU A 315 -44.21 112.98 -156.15
N HIS A 316 -45.55 113.04 -156.34
CA HIS A 316 -46.41 112.79 -157.50
C HIS A 316 -46.83 111.34 -157.83
N VAL A 317 -47.94 110.86 -157.26
CA VAL A 317 -49.36 111.06 -157.66
C VAL A 317 -49.83 110.04 -158.71
N GLN A 318 -50.56 109.01 -158.23
CA GLN A 318 -51.71 108.42 -158.94
C GLN A 318 -52.64 107.65 -157.98
N GLU A 319 -53.51 108.43 -157.36
CA GLU A 319 -54.95 108.31 -157.08
C GLU A 319 -55.75 106.99 -157.33
N LEU A 320 -56.42 106.52 -156.24
CA LEU A 320 -57.80 105.96 -156.09
C LEU A 320 -58.19 104.64 -156.83
N LEU A 321 -59.03 103.72 -156.34
CA LEU A 321 -59.99 103.63 -155.21
C LEU A 321 -60.58 102.20 -155.18
N LYS A 322 -61.34 101.90 -154.09
CA LYS A 322 -62.32 100.80 -153.85
C LYS A 322 -61.76 99.57 -153.10
N GLU A 323 -62.43 98.91 -152.15
CA GLU A 323 -63.76 98.95 -151.50
C GLU A 323 -63.71 97.78 -150.47
N VAL A 324 -63.89 98.01 -149.16
CA VAL A 324 -65.13 97.78 -148.36
C VAL A 324 -65.47 96.30 -148.03
N ILE A 325 -65.49 96.04 -146.70
CA ILE A 325 -66.41 95.21 -145.87
C ILE A 325 -66.43 93.66 -146.04
N VAL A 326 -66.71 92.99 -144.90
CA VAL A 326 -67.27 91.62 -144.72
C VAL A 326 -66.17 90.53 -144.63
N SER A 327 -66.10 89.57 -143.70
CA SER A 327 -66.96 89.03 -142.65
C SER A 327 -66.14 88.10 -141.73
N GLU A 328 -66.57 88.04 -140.46
CA GLU A 328 -66.89 86.82 -139.70
C GLU A 328 -65.89 85.63 -139.62
N ARG A 329 -65.54 85.24 -138.37
CA ARG A 329 -66.11 84.07 -137.64
C ARG A 329 -65.48 84.00 -136.22
N GLU A 330 -66.24 84.33 -135.17
CA GLU A 330 -66.80 83.43 -134.12
C GLU A 330 -65.77 82.46 -133.49
N GLU A 331 -65.34 82.62 -132.22
CA GLU A 331 -65.99 82.23 -130.93
C GLU A 331 -66.07 80.68 -130.68
N PRO A 332 -66.20 80.16 -129.43
CA PRO A 332 -65.57 80.52 -128.15
C PRO A 332 -65.37 79.31 -127.16
N MET A 333 -64.92 79.64 -125.94
CA MET A 333 -65.01 78.99 -124.60
C MET A 333 -65.83 77.70 -124.34
N ARG A 334 -65.32 76.88 -123.38
CA ARG A 334 -65.92 76.38 -122.10
C ARG A 334 -64.94 75.39 -121.45
N ALA A 335 -64.40 75.54 -120.22
CA ALA A 335 -65.00 75.57 -118.88
C ALA A 335 -65.93 74.39 -118.56
N LEU A 336 -65.48 73.41 -117.74
CA LEU A 336 -66.00 73.07 -116.40
C LEU A 336 -65.45 71.71 -115.88
N ASN A 337 -65.35 71.60 -114.54
CA ASN A 337 -65.65 70.39 -113.73
C ASN A 337 -64.51 69.38 -113.50
N LYS A 338 -64.20 68.85 -112.29
CA LYS A 338 -64.57 69.11 -110.87
C LYS A 338 -63.76 68.12 -110.00
N HIS A 339 -63.44 68.56 -108.77
CA HIS A 339 -63.31 67.75 -107.53
C HIS A 339 -62.15 66.71 -107.44
N SER A 340 -61.40 66.53 -106.36
CA SER A 340 -61.51 66.99 -104.96
C SER A 340 -60.15 66.90 -104.25
N GLN A 341 -59.86 67.93 -103.45
CA GLN A 341 -59.38 67.94 -102.06
C GLN A 341 -58.20 67.05 -101.60
N SER A 342 -57.18 67.73 -101.08
CA SER A 342 -56.30 67.31 -99.96
C SER A 342 -57.08 67.29 -98.62
N PRO A 343 -56.52 66.99 -97.42
CA PRO A 343 -55.10 66.86 -97.07
C PRO A 343 -54.74 65.78 -96.00
N GLU A 344 -53.41 65.63 -95.81
CA GLU A 344 -52.66 65.42 -94.56
C GLU A 344 -52.91 64.27 -93.56
N THR A 345 -51.74 63.73 -93.14
CA THR A 345 -51.32 63.26 -91.79
C THR A 345 -51.45 61.79 -91.36
N ARG A 346 -50.25 61.25 -91.03
CA ARG A 346 -49.83 60.50 -89.82
C ARG A 346 -49.91 58.96 -89.76
N VAL A 347 -48.69 58.41 -89.65
CA VAL A 347 -48.16 57.54 -88.57
C VAL A 347 -48.37 56.01 -88.65
N ALA A 348 -47.25 55.36 -88.31
CA ALA A 348 -47.04 54.05 -87.69
C ALA A 348 -46.80 52.83 -88.59
N GLU A 349 -45.54 52.40 -88.48
CA GLU A 349 -44.95 51.11 -88.79
C GLU A 349 -45.72 49.93 -88.19
N GLN A 350 -45.75 48.81 -88.91
CA GLN A 350 -45.89 47.47 -88.34
C GLN A 350 -44.87 46.53 -88.99
N ASN A 351 -44.09 45.90 -88.10
CA ASN A 351 -43.10 44.87 -88.36
C ASN A 351 -43.75 43.52 -88.70
N GLY A 352 -43.17 42.79 -89.66
CA GLY A 352 -43.26 41.32 -89.77
C GLY A 352 -42.23 40.68 -88.82
N GLU A 353 -42.61 39.68 -88.01
CA GLU A 353 -42.59 38.24 -88.34
C GLU A 353 -41.19 37.62 -88.25
N VAL A 354 -40.88 36.90 -87.16
CA VAL A 354 -40.09 35.65 -87.19
C VAL A 354 -40.54 34.70 -86.06
N ALA A 355 -40.57 33.44 -86.46
CA ALA A 355 -40.98 32.19 -85.84
C ALA A 355 -40.64 31.91 -84.37
N ALA A 356 -41.58 31.20 -83.76
CA ALA A 356 -41.53 30.54 -82.47
C ALA A 356 -40.58 29.32 -82.47
N ALA A 357 -39.50 29.39 -81.69
CA ALA A 357 -38.73 28.20 -81.30
C ALA A 357 -38.08 28.27 -79.89
N ASP A 358 -38.26 29.35 -79.11
CA ASP A 358 -37.48 29.55 -77.86
C ASP A 358 -38.27 29.46 -76.55
N VAL A 359 -39.57 29.10 -76.58
CA VAL A 359 -40.39 29.06 -75.35
C VAL A 359 -40.48 27.66 -74.71
N ILE A 360 -40.09 26.60 -75.41
CA ILE A 360 -40.19 25.22 -74.88
C ILE A 360 -38.89 24.74 -74.22
N GLN A 361 -37.73 25.32 -74.60
CA GLN A 361 -36.43 24.87 -74.09
C GLN A 361 -36.13 25.39 -72.66
N LEU A 362 -36.48 26.65 -72.36
CA LEU A 362 -36.24 27.27 -71.04
C LEU A 362 -37.16 26.75 -69.91
N GLN A 363 -38.28 26.09 -70.23
CA GLN A 363 -39.14 25.42 -69.25
C GLN A 363 -38.72 23.97 -68.95
N LYS A 364 -37.95 23.34 -69.85
CA LYS A 364 -37.42 21.98 -69.65
C LYS A 364 -36.17 22.01 -68.77
N ASP A 365 -35.29 22.97 -69.00
CA ASP A 365 -34.02 23.11 -68.29
C ASP A 365 -34.21 23.58 -66.83
N ASN A 366 -35.30 24.33 -66.55
CA ASN A 366 -35.67 24.73 -65.18
C ASN A 366 -36.20 23.57 -64.31
N ARG A 367 -36.84 22.54 -64.89
CA ARG A 367 -37.26 21.35 -64.14
C ARG A 367 -36.12 20.39 -63.83
N GLU A 368 -35.12 20.34 -64.71
CA GLU A 368 -33.97 19.45 -64.59
C GLU A 368 -32.97 19.93 -63.52
N LEU A 369 -32.86 21.26 -63.34
CA LEU A 369 -32.06 21.86 -62.26
C LEU A 369 -32.70 21.70 -60.87
N GLU A 370 -34.03 21.75 -60.75
CA GLU A 370 -34.74 21.48 -59.48
C GLU A 370 -34.63 20.00 -59.05
N GLN A 371 -34.63 19.05 -59.99
CA GLN A 371 -34.42 17.62 -59.69
C GLN A 371 -32.98 17.32 -59.23
N GLN A 372 -31.96 17.99 -59.80
CA GLN A 372 -30.55 17.78 -59.40
C GLN A 372 -30.23 18.31 -58.00
N ILE A 373 -30.93 19.35 -57.53
CA ILE A 373 -30.76 19.91 -56.17
C ILE A 373 -31.39 18.96 -55.12
N ALA A 374 -32.52 18.34 -55.42
CA ALA A 374 -33.18 17.38 -54.53
C ALA A 374 -32.38 16.06 -54.37
N GLU A 375 -31.71 15.60 -55.42
CA GLU A 375 -30.87 14.40 -55.36
C GLU A 375 -29.54 14.63 -54.60
N LYS A 376 -28.94 15.81 -54.70
CA LYS A 376 -27.69 16.13 -53.98
C LYS A 376 -27.89 16.33 -52.47
N ASN A 377 -29.06 16.81 -52.03
CA ASN A 377 -29.39 16.94 -50.61
C ASN A 377 -29.73 15.61 -49.91
N LYS A 378 -29.99 14.53 -50.66
CA LYS A 378 -30.29 13.20 -50.11
C LYS A 378 -29.04 12.33 -49.86
N LYS A 379 -27.85 12.82 -50.22
CA LYS A 379 -26.58 12.04 -50.19
C LYS A 379 -25.62 12.43 -49.06
N ILE A 380 -26.02 13.33 -48.16
CA ILE A 380 -25.17 13.77 -47.04
C ILE A 380 -25.95 13.58 -45.72
N ARG A 381 -25.52 12.59 -44.93
CA ARG A 381 -25.98 12.05 -43.62
C ARG A 381 -27.00 10.90 -43.72
N PRO A 382 -26.92 9.84 -42.87
CA PRO A 382 -26.61 9.85 -41.41
C PRO A 382 -25.56 8.76 -41.01
N ASP A 383 -25.13 8.44 -39.79
CA ASP A 383 -25.57 8.66 -38.40
C ASP A 383 -24.42 8.26 -37.41
N SER A 384 -24.60 8.56 -36.13
CA SER A 384 -24.06 7.85 -34.94
C SER A 384 -22.64 8.13 -34.36
N GLU A 385 -22.67 8.68 -33.13
CA GLU A 385 -22.12 8.10 -31.87
C GLU A 385 -20.69 8.40 -31.33
N VAL A 386 -20.72 9.00 -30.11
CA VAL A 386 -19.83 8.90 -28.91
C VAL A 386 -18.48 9.67 -28.81
N PRO A 387 -17.84 9.78 -27.61
CA PRO A 387 -17.82 10.96 -26.72
C PRO A 387 -16.42 11.57 -26.52
N GLU A 388 -16.32 12.75 -25.88
CA GLU A 388 -15.01 13.29 -25.46
C GLU A 388 -14.91 13.47 -23.93
N VAL A 389 -13.97 12.68 -23.38
CA VAL A 389 -13.33 12.80 -22.08
C VAL A 389 -12.12 13.73 -22.25
N ARG A 390 -11.88 14.63 -21.29
CA ARG A 390 -10.55 15.22 -20.97
C ARG A 390 -10.60 15.75 -19.53
N GLU A 391 -9.97 15.06 -18.58
CA GLU A 391 -8.58 15.24 -18.10
C GLU A 391 -8.31 16.64 -17.52
N LYS A 392 -8.27 16.75 -16.17
CA LYS A 392 -7.10 16.70 -15.26
C LYS A 392 -6.20 17.95 -15.36
N ALA A 393 -6.22 18.80 -14.32
CA ALA A 393 -5.19 18.89 -13.25
C ALA A 393 -3.93 19.65 -13.73
N ASN A 394 -3.40 20.72 -13.14
CA ASN A 394 -3.12 21.04 -11.73
C ASN A 394 -2.80 22.56 -11.62
N SER A 395 -2.90 23.12 -10.41
CA SER A 395 -1.97 24.18 -9.96
C SER A 395 -1.86 24.18 -8.43
N GLU A 396 -0.61 24.32 -7.98
CA GLU A 396 -0.14 24.26 -6.59
C GLU A 396 -0.46 25.52 -5.76
N VAL A 397 -0.44 25.31 -4.44
CA VAL A 397 -0.60 26.14 -3.22
C VAL A 397 0.36 27.38 -3.11
N PRO A 398 0.39 28.21 -2.03
CA PRO A 398 -0.56 28.53 -0.92
C PRO A 398 -0.69 30.04 -0.58
N ASN A 399 -1.74 30.48 0.14
CA ASN A 399 -1.57 31.45 1.25
C ASN A 399 -2.83 31.68 2.12
N ALA A 400 -2.54 32.14 3.34
CA ALA A 400 -3.38 32.12 4.54
C ALA A 400 -4.58 33.09 4.59
N SER A 401 -5.54 32.64 5.42
CA SER A 401 -6.47 33.39 6.28
C SER A 401 -7.48 34.35 5.65
N VAL A 402 -8.75 33.92 5.57
CA VAL A 402 -9.93 34.63 6.16
C VAL A 402 -11.01 33.60 6.47
N THR A 403 -11.43 33.52 7.73
CA THR A 403 -12.48 32.64 8.24
C THR A 403 -13.85 33.31 8.05
N VAL A 404 -14.70 32.77 7.18
CA VAL A 404 -16.16 32.97 7.20
C VAL A 404 -16.77 31.60 7.45
N THR A 405 -17.07 31.28 8.70
CA THR A 405 -17.69 29.98 9.05
C THR A 405 -19.17 30.02 8.70
N ASN A 406 -19.54 29.42 7.56
CA ASN A 406 -20.89 28.98 7.28
C ASN A 406 -21.27 27.85 8.24
N ASN A 407 -22.38 28.01 8.95
CA ASN A 407 -22.87 27.00 9.91
C ASN A 407 -23.30 25.67 9.25
N SER A 408 -23.45 25.63 7.92
CA SER A 408 -23.78 24.42 7.14
C SER A 408 -22.59 23.48 6.95
N ASP A 409 -21.38 24.00 6.73
CA ASP A 409 -20.16 23.18 6.54
C ASP A 409 -19.80 22.38 7.80
N LEU A 410 -20.09 22.93 8.99
CA LEU A 410 -19.90 22.24 10.26
C LEU A 410 -20.92 21.11 10.47
N ASN A 411 -22.11 21.22 9.90
CA ASN A 411 -23.15 20.19 10.01
C ASN A 411 -22.86 19.03 9.06
N ASP A 412 -22.48 19.33 7.82
CA ASP A 412 -22.05 18.32 6.85
C ASP A 412 -20.75 17.62 7.31
N SER A 413 -19.79 18.37 7.85
CA SER A 413 -18.58 17.77 8.45
C SER A 413 -18.91 16.90 9.67
N ARG A 414 -19.89 17.29 10.48
CA ARG A 414 -20.33 16.50 11.64
C ARG A 414 -21.05 15.22 11.22
N GLU A 415 -21.86 15.27 10.18
CA GLU A 415 -22.58 14.12 9.63
C GLU A 415 -21.62 13.13 8.94
N ILE A 416 -20.67 13.63 8.14
CA ILE A 416 -19.55 12.85 7.59
C ILE A 416 -18.72 12.20 8.70
N ASN A 417 -18.46 12.94 9.79
CA ASN A 417 -17.75 12.40 10.95
C ASN A 417 -18.56 11.30 11.66
N PHE A 418 -19.89 11.36 11.70
CA PHE A 418 -20.71 10.29 12.29
C PHE A 418 -20.78 9.04 11.43
N GLU A 419 -20.87 9.18 10.10
CA GLU A 419 -20.79 8.02 9.19
C GLU A 419 -19.41 7.36 9.25
N TYR A 420 -18.35 8.17 9.25
CA TYR A 420 -16.99 7.67 9.38
C TYR A 420 -16.74 7.07 10.78
N LEU A 421 -17.27 7.68 11.84
CA LEU A 421 -17.18 7.14 13.20
C LEU A 421 -17.90 5.79 13.32
N LYS A 422 -19.08 5.63 12.72
CA LYS A 422 -19.78 4.33 12.67
C LYS A 422 -18.91 3.26 12.02
N HIS A 423 -18.24 3.60 10.92
CA HIS A 423 -17.29 2.69 10.25
C HIS A 423 -16.08 2.37 11.13
N VAL A 424 -15.46 3.38 11.74
CA VAL A 424 -14.27 3.22 12.61
C VAL A 424 -14.61 2.40 13.85
N VAL A 425 -15.75 2.62 14.50
CA VAL A 425 -16.19 1.85 15.67
C VAL A 425 -16.50 0.40 15.28
N LEU A 426 -17.21 0.18 14.17
CA LEU A 426 -17.50 -1.18 13.68
C LEU A 426 -16.21 -1.93 13.32
N LYS A 427 -15.26 -1.26 12.67
CA LYS A 427 -13.94 -1.79 12.35
C LYS A 427 -13.13 -2.07 13.63
N PHE A 428 -13.18 -1.19 14.63
CA PHE A 428 -12.51 -1.37 15.91
C PHE A 428 -13.03 -2.59 16.68
N MET A 429 -14.34 -2.81 16.68
CA MET A 429 -14.96 -3.98 17.31
C MET A 429 -14.67 -5.30 16.57
N SER A 430 -14.21 -5.22 15.31
CA SER A 430 -14.04 -6.38 14.42
C SER A 430 -12.58 -6.58 13.96
N CYS A 431 -11.63 -5.72 14.35
CA CYS A 431 -10.24 -5.76 13.89
C CYS A 431 -9.36 -6.71 14.72
N ARG A 432 -8.22 -7.11 14.13
CA ARG A 432 -7.15 -7.85 14.81
C ARG A 432 -6.18 -6.89 15.51
N GLU A 433 -5.41 -7.42 16.46
CA GLU A 433 -4.65 -6.69 17.48
C GLU A 433 -3.73 -5.57 16.94
N SER A 434 -3.18 -5.72 15.73
CA SER A 434 -2.25 -4.77 15.12
C SER A 434 -2.89 -3.46 14.60
N GLU A 435 -4.19 -3.45 14.33
CA GLU A 435 -4.90 -2.27 13.79
C GLU A 435 -5.59 -1.43 14.86
N ALA A 436 -5.79 -1.99 16.05
CA ALA A 436 -6.59 -1.39 17.11
C ALA A 436 -6.00 -0.05 17.62
N PHE A 437 -4.67 0.10 17.69
CA PHE A 437 -4.04 1.37 18.09
C PHE A 437 -4.23 2.50 17.08
N HIS A 438 -4.26 2.18 15.78
CA HIS A 438 -4.52 3.16 14.73
C HIS A 438 -5.99 3.61 14.77
N LEU A 439 -6.89 2.68 15.06
CA LEU A 439 -8.32 2.97 15.21
C LEU A 439 -8.61 3.77 16.48
N ILE A 440 -7.89 3.56 17.60
CA ILE A 440 -7.97 4.43 18.78
C ILE A 440 -7.64 5.88 18.40
N LYS A 441 -6.56 6.12 17.65
CA LYS A 441 -6.21 7.47 17.19
C LYS A 441 -7.29 8.08 16.29
N ALA A 442 -7.88 7.28 15.40
CA ALA A 442 -8.98 7.75 14.55
C ALA A 442 -10.22 8.13 15.39
N VAL A 443 -10.59 7.31 16.38
CA VAL A 443 -11.70 7.61 17.30
C VAL A 443 -11.39 8.85 18.15
N SER A 444 -10.15 9.02 18.63
CA SER A 444 -9.74 10.20 19.40
C SER A 444 -9.97 11.50 18.62
N VAL A 445 -9.60 11.51 17.34
CA VAL A 445 -9.77 12.68 16.47
C VAL A 445 -11.24 12.95 16.16
N LEU A 446 -12.04 11.91 15.92
CA LEU A 446 -13.46 12.06 15.58
C LEU A 446 -14.34 12.48 16.76
N LEU A 447 -14.00 12.02 17.97
CA LEU A 447 -14.75 12.30 19.19
C LEU A 447 -14.10 13.36 20.09
N ASN A 448 -13.00 13.97 19.64
CA ASN A 448 -12.22 14.96 20.38
C ASN A 448 -11.84 14.48 21.79
N PHE A 449 -11.27 13.27 21.89
CA PHE A 449 -10.74 12.79 23.16
C PHE A 449 -9.55 13.63 23.60
N SER A 450 -9.48 13.86 24.91
CA SER A 450 -8.27 14.32 25.57
C SER A 450 -7.16 13.27 25.47
N GLN A 451 -5.91 13.72 25.64
CA GLN A 451 -4.76 12.82 25.61
C GLN A 451 -4.86 11.77 26.74
N GLU A 452 -5.48 12.13 27.85
CA GLU A 452 -5.77 11.26 28.99
C GLU A 452 -6.77 10.15 28.62
N GLU A 453 -7.87 10.50 27.94
CA GLU A 453 -8.90 9.54 27.48
C GLU A 453 -8.34 8.59 26.41
N GLU A 454 -7.53 9.09 25.48
CA GLU A 454 -6.84 8.25 24.49
C GLU A 454 -5.88 7.26 25.17
N ASN A 455 -5.09 7.72 26.14
CA ASN A 455 -4.14 6.88 26.87
C ASN A 455 -4.86 5.81 27.71
N MET A 456 -6.01 6.14 28.31
CA MET A 456 -6.84 5.15 29.01
C MET A 456 -7.31 4.01 28.09
N LEU A 457 -7.67 4.32 26.85
CA LEU A 457 -8.09 3.30 25.89
C LEU A 457 -6.92 2.42 25.45
N LYS A 458 -5.73 3.01 25.28
CA LYS A 458 -4.50 2.25 24.98
C LYS A 458 -4.12 1.32 26.14
N GLU A 459 -4.09 1.82 27.37
CA GLU A 459 -3.79 1.01 28.56
C GLU A 459 -4.82 -0.13 28.75
N THR A 460 -6.10 0.14 28.48
CA THR A 460 -7.16 -0.88 28.57
C THR A 460 -7.00 -1.96 27.48
N LEU A 461 -6.60 -1.56 26.27
CA LEU A 461 -6.35 -2.47 25.17
C LEU A 461 -5.10 -3.33 25.44
N GLU A 462 -4.00 -2.72 25.90
CA GLU A 462 -2.78 -3.40 26.31
C GLU A 462 -3.01 -4.39 27.46
N TYR A 463 -3.82 -4.01 28.47
CA TYR A 463 -4.24 -4.91 29.54
C TYR A 463 -5.01 -6.12 29.00
N LYS A 464 -5.95 -5.91 28.08
CA LYS A 464 -6.71 -7.02 27.46
C LYS A 464 -5.86 -7.91 26.57
N MET A 465 -4.78 -7.38 25.99
CA MET A 465 -3.84 -8.12 25.15
C MET A 465 -2.71 -8.78 25.95
N SER A 466 -2.51 -8.41 27.21
CA SER A 466 -1.47 -8.96 28.09
C SER A 466 -2.03 -10.01 29.04
N TRP A 467 -1.46 -11.22 29.00
CA TRP A 467 -1.80 -12.31 29.93
C TRP A 467 -1.42 -12.00 31.39
N PHE A 468 -0.51 -11.05 31.62
CA PHE A 468 0.07 -10.73 32.93
C PHE A 468 -0.20 -9.29 33.40
N GLY A 469 -1.02 -8.53 32.66
CA GLY A 469 -1.33 -7.14 33.01
C GLY A 469 -2.20 -7.03 34.26
N SER A 470 -2.08 -5.92 34.99
CA SER A 470 -3.04 -5.53 36.03
C SER A 470 -4.07 -4.57 35.42
N LYS A 471 -5.34 -4.69 35.84
CA LYS A 471 -6.45 -3.89 35.29
C LYS A 471 -6.19 -2.40 35.54
N PRO A 472 -6.21 -1.53 34.52
CA PRO A 472 -5.97 -0.10 34.70
C PRO A 472 -7.02 0.53 35.62
N SER A 473 -6.61 1.50 36.43
CA SER A 473 -7.47 2.16 37.42
C SER A 473 -8.54 3.00 36.72
N PRO A 474 -9.84 2.91 37.07
CA PRO A 474 -10.88 3.70 36.45
C PRO A 474 -10.79 5.15 36.91
N LYS A 475 -10.03 5.97 36.19
CA LYS A 475 -10.07 7.44 36.34
C LYS A 475 -11.16 7.96 35.40
N GLY A 476 -12.35 8.25 35.94
CA GLY A 476 -13.39 8.96 35.17
C GLY A 476 -14.64 8.17 34.76
N SER A 477 -15.16 7.28 35.62
CA SER A 477 -16.54 6.81 35.42
C SER A 477 -17.52 7.99 35.65
N ILE A 478 -17.95 8.66 34.58
CA ILE A 478 -19.14 9.50 34.62
C ILE A 478 -20.32 8.55 34.84
N ARG A 479 -20.79 8.52 36.08
CA ARG A 479 -22.04 7.88 36.48
C ARG A 479 -23.18 8.50 35.66
N PRO A 480 -24.08 7.71 35.03
CA PRO A 480 -25.27 8.27 34.42
C PRO A 480 -26.04 9.02 35.51
N SER A 481 -26.28 10.31 35.31
CA SER A 481 -27.09 11.12 36.22
C SER A 481 -28.54 10.69 36.08
N ILE A 482 -28.96 9.71 36.88
CA ILE A 482 -30.37 9.37 37.07
C ILE A 482 -30.93 10.39 38.04
N SER A 483 -31.46 11.51 37.53
CA SER A 483 -32.36 12.38 38.28
C SER A 483 -33.79 11.94 38.04
N SER A 484 -34.31 11.07 38.91
CA SER A 484 -35.74 10.99 39.21
C SER A 484 -35.91 10.54 40.65
N PRO A 485 -36.70 11.25 41.48
CA PRO A 485 -36.80 10.96 42.89
C PRO A 485 -37.73 9.77 43.15
N ARG A 486 -37.26 8.91 44.07
CA ARG A 486 -37.95 7.88 44.86
C ARG A 486 -39.47 7.76 44.70
N THR A 487 -39.91 6.54 44.41
CA THR A 487 -41.07 5.95 45.09
C THR A 487 -40.73 4.54 45.58
N LEU A 488 -41.00 4.33 46.86
CA LEU A 488 -40.84 3.09 47.63
C LEU A 488 -41.68 1.95 47.03
N TRP A 489 -41.13 0.75 47.14
CA TRP A 489 -41.79 -0.55 46.98
C TRP A 489 -42.96 -0.77 47.95
N PRO A 490 -43.76 -1.81 47.70
CA PRO A 490 -43.81 -2.92 48.66
C PRO A 490 -43.02 -4.15 48.21
#